data_AF-A0A1C6KVV0-F1
#
_entry.id   AF-A0A1C6KVV0-F1
#
_cell.length_a   1.000
_cell.length_b   1.000
_cell.length_c   1.000
_cell.angle_alpha   90.00
_cell.angle_beta   90.00
_cell.angle_gamma   90.00
#
_symmetry.space_group_name_H-M   'P 1'
#
loop_
_entity.id
_entity.type
_entity.pdbx_description
1 polymer ?
#
loop_
_entity_poly.entity_id
_entity_poly.type
_entity_poly.pdbx_seq_one_letter_code
_entity_poly.pdbx_strand_id
1 'polypeptide(L)'
;MKFQNLSVKRLFGRVAMELVLSMSGITIALFLVTKQIAVLLTGGTLLLCALVGIFVLTQAFGKRLSQFTADLCQTLDHMIAGNEAPQRPEDSETQLARIGHRLARLYQIMQENRRRVDEERQELQTLVSDISHQVKTPVSNLKMATDTLLEKPMTEAERTDFIRGIRSQTDKLDFLFQALVKTSRLETGVIQLNKKPGRLFDTVAQAMSGIVYAAEKKKIAVSVDCPENLTFSHDSKWTSEALFNLLDNAVKYTPAGGKITVSVIPWEMYVEIKVADTGKGISESNQAAIFRRFYREEEVHEQQGVGIGLYLTREIVTRQGGYIKVVSEPGKGSEFSIMLPTK
;
A
#
# COMPACT_ATOMS: atom_id res chain seq x y z
N MET A 1 29.14 18.94 -33.95
CA MET A 1 29.24 18.25 -35.25
C MET A 1 28.25 17.07 -35.23
N LYS A 2 27.15 17.16 -35.99
CA LYS A 2 26.00 16.22 -35.91
C LYS A 2 26.34 14.87 -36.57
N PHE A 3 26.64 13.84 -35.78
CA PHE A 3 26.78 12.44 -36.23
C PHE A 3 25.42 11.74 -36.47
N GLN A 4 24.43 12.45 -37.02
CA GLN A 4 23.04 11.96 -36.98
C GLN A 4 22.63 10.97 -38.09
N ASN A 5 23.51 10.56 -39.02
CA ASN A 5 23.12 9.64 -40.11
C ASN A 5 24.29 8.84 -40.73
N LEU A 6 25.32 8.51 -39.94
CA LEU A 6 26.39 7.63 -40.41
C LEU A 6 26.04 6.18 -40.07
N SER A 7 25.47 5.46 -41.04
CA SER A 7 25.36 4.00 -40.98
C SER A 7 26.73 3.41 -40.69
N VAL A 8 26.82 2.47 -39.74
CA VAL A 8 28.05 1.75 -39.37
C VAL A 8 28.78 1.23 -40.62
N LYS A 9 28.02 0.74 -41.62
CA LYS A 9 28.57 0.31 -42.92
C LYS A 9 29.30 1.42 -43.69
N ARG A 10 28.79 2.65 -43.67
CA ARG A 10 29.42 3.82 -44.32
C ARG A 10 30.68 4.28 -43.57
N LEU A 11 30.69 4.18 -42.24
CA LEU A 11 31.86 4.50 -41.42
C LEU A 11 33.00 3.51 -41.71
N PHE A 12 32.72 2.20 -41.64
CA PHE A 12 33.69 1.15 -41.98
C PHE A 12 34.14 1.25 -43.44
N GLY A 13 33.24 1.61 -44.37
CA GLY A 13 33.61 1.86 -45.77
C GLY A 13 34.58 3.02 -45.96
N ARG A 14 34.42 4.12 -45.19
CA ARG A 14 35.38 5.25 -45.22
C ARG A 14 36.74 4.85 -44.66
N VAL A 15 36.77 4.12 -43.54
CA VAL A 15 38.01 3.60 -42.94
C VAL A 15 38.72 2.66 -43.91
N ALA A 16 37.99 1.74 -44.56
CA ALA A 16 38.56 0.86 -45.57
C ALA A 16 39.14 1.63 -46.77
N MET A 17 38.44 2.67 -47.24
CA MET A 17 38.89 3.50 -48.36
C MET A 17 40.19 4.26 -48.00
N GLU A 18 40.27 4.88 -46.83
CA GLU A 18 41.49 5.57 -46.35
C GLU A 18 42.67 4.59 -46.20
N LEU A 19 42.40 3.38 -45.72
CA LEU A 19 43.42 2.34 -45.54
C LEU A 19 43.94 1.81 -46.89
N VAL A 20 43.07 1.66 -47.89
CA VAL A 20 43.48 1.32 -49.27
C VAL A 20 44.31 2.44 -49.90
N LEU A 21 43.87 3.70 -49.76
CA LEU A 21 44.59 4.86 -50.31
C LEU A 21 46.00 5.00 -49.72
N SER A 22 46.12 4.90 -48.38
CA SER A 22 47.40 4.99 -47.69
C SER A 22 48.34 3.82 -48.02
N MET A 23 47.85 2.58 -47.98
CA MET A 23 48.66 1.38 -48.28
C MET A 23 49.08 1.34 -49.75
N SER A 24 48.21 1.77 -50.67
CA SER A 24 48.56 1.88 -52.09
C SER A 24 49.62 2.96 -52.31
N GLY A 25 49.49 4.13 -51.66
CA GLY A 25 50.47 5.21 -51.72
C GLY A 25 51.85 4.79 -51.21
N ILE A 26 51.92 4.09 -50.06
CA ILE A 26 53.17 3.57 -49.49
C ILE A 26 53.81 2.53 -50.41
N THR A 27 53.02 1.60 -50.96
CA THR A 27 53.51 0.55 -51.85
C THR A 27 54.09 1.13 -53.14
N ILE A 28 53.42 2.13 -53.73
CA ILE A 28 53.88 2.83 -54.93
C ILE A 28 55.15 3.63 -54.65
N ALA A 29 55.22 4.34 -53.52
CA ALA A 29 56.41 5.10 -53.13
C ALA A 29 57.64 4.19 -52.94
N LEU A 30 57.48 3.05 -52.25
CA LEU A 30 58.53 2.05 -52.06
C LEU A 30 58.97 1.42 -53.39
N PHE A 31 58.04 1.17 -54.31
CA PHE A 31 58.35 0.69 -55.66
C PHE A 31 59.17 1.70 -56.46
N LEU A 32 58.83 2.99 -56.42
CA LEU A 32 59.57 4.04 -57.13
C LEU A 32 61.02 4.16 -56.66
N VAL A 33 61.28 3.94 -55.37
CA VAL A 33 62.64 4.00 -54.77
C VAL A 33 63.43 2.74 -55.07
N THR A 34 62.82 1.55 -54.93
CA THR A 34 63.54 0.27 -55.02
C THR A 34 63.60 -0.32 -56.43
N LYS A 35 62.64 0.04 -57.30
CA LYS A 35 62.37 -0.55 -58.63
C LYS A 35 62.20 -2.08 -58.64
N GLN A 36 61.94 -2.70 -57.49
CA GLN A 36 61.75 -4.14 -57.37
C GLN A 36 60.27 -4.53 -57.52
N ILE A 37 59.95 -5.38 -58.49
CA ILE A 37 58.58 -5.88 -58.73
C ILE A 37 58.04 -6.65 -57.51
N ALA A 38 58.91 -7.31 -56.74
CA ALA A 38 58.55 -8.05 -55.55
C ALA A 38 57.80 -7.19 -54.51
N VAL A 39 58.17 -5.91 -54.36
CA VAL A 39 57.53 -4.95 -53.44
C VAL A 39 56.05 -4.73 -53.79
N LEU A 40 55.73 -4.71 -55.08
CA LEU A 40 54.38 -4.50 -55.58
C LEU A 40 53.49 -5.73 -55.36
N LEU A 41 54.06 -6.93 -55.50
CA LEU A 41 53.37 -8.20 -55.20
C LEU A 41 53.13 -8.38 -53.69
N THR A 42 54.12 -8.08 -52.84
CA THR A 42 53.97 -8.16 -51.37
C THR A 42 53.02 -7.09 -50.83
N GLY A 43 53.06 -5.88 -51.37
CA GLY A 43 52.12 -4.81 -50.98
C GLY A 43 50.68 -5.12 -51.41
N GLY A 44 50.49 -5.65 -52.63
CA GLY A 44 49.18 -6.06 -53.11
C GLY A 44 48.55 -7.19 -52.29
N THR A 45 49.35 -8.19 -51.89
CA THR A 45 48.88 -9.30 -51.03
C THR A 45 48.52 -8.82 -49.62
N LEU A 46 49.33 -7.95 -49.00
CA LEU A 46 49.02 -7.34 -47.70
C LEU A 46 47.72 -6.50 -47.76
N LEU A 47 47.53 -5.73 -48.83
CA LEU A 47 46.33 -4.91 -49.03
C LEU A 47 45.08 -5.79 -49.18
N LEU A 48 45.18 -6.90 -49.93
CA LEU A 48 44.10 -7.88 -50.05
C LEU A 48 43.75 -8.52 -48.69
N CYS A 49 44.76 -8.92 -47.91
CA CYS A 49 44.55 -9.46 -46.56
C CYS A 49 43.87 -8.45 -45.62
N ALA A 50 44.30 -7.18 -45.66
CA ALA A 50 43.69 -6.12 -44.85
C ALA A 50 42.22 -5.88 -45.23
N LEU A 51 41.91 -5.85 -46.53
CA LEU A 51 40.53 -5.70 -47.03
C LEU A 51 39.64 -6.87 -46.60
N VAL A 52 40.13 -8.11 -46.71
CA VAL A 52 39.40 -9.30 -46.26
C VAL A 52 39.17 -9.24 -44.75
N GLY A 53 40.18 -8.86 -43.96
CA GLY A 53 40.06 -8.71 -42.51
C GLY A 53 39.01 -7.69 -42.09
N ILE A 54 39.03 -6.49 -42.70
CA ILE A 54 38.04 -5.43 -42.43
C ILE A 54 36.63 -5.88 -42.84
N PHE A 55 36.50 -6.57 -43.97
CA PHE A 55 35.21 -7.10 -44.42
C PHE A 55 34.63 -8.10 -43.42
N VAL A 56 35.44 -9.07 -42.97
CA VAL A 56 35.03 -10.08 -41.98
C VAL A 56 34.65 -9.42 -40.65
N LEU A 57 35.46 -8.47 -40.14
CA LEU A 57 35.15 -7.74 -38.91
C LEU A 57 33.85 -6.95 -39.01
N THR A 58 33.60 -6.29 -40.14
CA THR A 58 32.38 -5.50 -40.36
C THR A 58 31.13 -6.40 -40.38
N GLN A 59 31.22 -7.57 -41.03
CA GLN A 59 30.13 -8.55 -41.05
C GLN A 59 29.87 -9.15 -39.67
N ALA A 60 30.94 -9.53 -38.95
CA ALA A 60 30.83 -10.10 -37.62
C ALA A 60 30.21 -9.12 -36.62
N PHE A 61 30.67 -7.86 -36.61
CA PHE A 61 30.12 -6.81 -35.76
C PHE A 61 28.67 -6.48 -36.13
N GLY A 62 28.36 -6.37 -37.43
CA GLY A 62 27.00 -6.13 -37.91
C GLY A 62 26.01 -7.22 -37.49
N LYS A 63 26.41 -8.49 -37.61
CA LYS A 63 25.59 -9.63 -37.19
C LYS A 63 25.38 -9.64 -35.68
N ARG A 64 26.44 -9.44 -34.89
CA ARG A 64 26.37 -9.35 -33.42
C ARG A 64 25.42 -8.22 -32.96
N LEU A 65 25.55 -7.04 -33.56
CA LEU A 65 24.71 -5.89 -33.21
C LEU A 65 23.24 -6.15 -33.58
N SER A 66 22.99 -6.71 -34.76
CA SER A 66 21.63 -7.04 -35.21
C SER A 66 20.96 -8.07 -34.31
N GLN A 67 21.69 -9.10 -33.90
CA GLN A 67 21.20 -10.12 -32.95
C GLN A 67 20.87 -9.49 -31.61
N PHE A 68 21.80 -8.72 -31.04
CA PHE A 68 21.54 -8.01 -29.78
C PHE A 68 20.32 -7.09 -29.84
N THR A 69 20.17 -6.31 -30.93
CA THR A 69 19.00 -5.44 -31.06
C THR A 69 17.70 -6.22 -31.21
N ALA A 70 17.73 -7.37 -31.90
CA ALA A 70 16.56 -8.23 -32.03
C ALA A 70 16.18 -8.84 -30.67
N ASP A 71 17.16 -9.37 -29.93
CA ASP A 71 16.95 -9.93 -28.59
C ASP A 71 16.41 -8.88 -27.61
N LEU A 72 16.93 -7.64 -27.70
CA LEU A 72 16.47 -6.53 -26.87
C LEU A 72 15.04 -6.10 -27.22
N CYS A 73 14.71 -5.99 -28.50
CA CYS A 73 13.34 -5.70 -28.94
C CYS A 73 12.37 -6.81 -28.51
N GLN A 74 12.74 -8.07 -28.71
CA GLN A 74 11.93 -9.21 -28.30
C GLN A 74 11.73 -9.22 -26.78
N THR A 75 12.78 -8.96 -26.01
CA THR A 75 12.69 -8.84 -24.54
C THR A 75 11.72 -7.73 -24.13
N LEU A 76 11.79 -6.56 -24.79
CA LEU A 76 10.85 -5.47 -24.54
C LEU A 76 9.41 -5.84 -24.90
N ASP A 77 9.18 -6.51 -26.02
CA ASP A 77 7.85 -6.96 -26.43
C ASP A 77 7.27 -7.95 -25.40
N HIS A 78 8.08 -8.89 -24.89
CA HIS A 78 7.67 -9.80 -23.82
C HIS A 78 7.37 -9.05 -22.51
N MET A 79 8.14 -8.01 -22.17
CA MET A 79 7.89 -7.16 -21.01
C MET A 79 6.58 -6.37 -21.15
N ILE A 80 6.29 -5.84 -22.34
CA ILE A 80 5.05 -5.09 -22.65
C ILE A 80 3.83 -6.02 -22.58
N ALA A 81 3.95 -7.22 -23.15
CA ALA A 81 2.90 -8.25 -23.08
C ALA A 81 2.70 -8.79 -21.64
N GLY A 82 3.69 -8.61 -20.76
CA GLY A 82 3.65 -9.09 -19.38
C GLY A 82 3.93 -10.59 -19.23
N ASN A 83 4.50 -11.23 -20.26
CA ASN A 83 4.62 -12.68 -20.33
C ASN A 83 5.86 -13.23 -19.60
N GLU A 84 7.02 -12.55 -19.70
CA GLU A 84 8.28 -13.11 -19.19
C GLU A 84 9.22 -12.06 -18.60
N ALA A 85 10.04 -12.50 -17.65
CA ALA A 85 11.11 -11.70 -17.08
C ALA A 85 12.30 -11.63 -18.05
N PRO A 86 12.97 -10.48 -18.16
CA PRO A 86 14.15 -10.35 -19.00
C PRO A 86 15.25 -11.29 -18.52
N GLN A 87 15.86 -12.02 -19.45
CA GLN A 87 17.01 -12.87 -19.15
C GLN A 87 18.18 -12.01 -18.65
N ARG A 88 18.79 -12.42 -17.54
CA ARG A 88 19.97 -11.75 -16.98
C ARG A 88 21.16 -12.09 -17.90
N PRO A 89 21.83 -11.11 -18.52
CA PRO A 89 23.04 -11.40 -19.27
C PRO A 89 24.09 -11.98 -18.30
N GLU A 90 24.65 -13.15 -18.62
CA GLU A 90 25.67 -13.82 -17.81
C GLU A 90 27.02 -13.07 -17.80
N ASP A 91 27.28 -12.26 -18.83
CA ASP A 91 28.59 -11.68 -19.08
C ASP A 91 28.66 -10.21 -18.62
N SER A 92 29.40 -9.94 -17.55
CA SER A 92 29.28 -8.71 -16.74
C SER A 92 30.14 -7.53 -17.23
N GLU A 93 31.00 -7.73 -18.23
CA GLU A 93 32.01 -6.73 -18.61
C GLU A 93 31.59 -5.78 -19.73
N THR A 94 30.51 -6.07 -20.47
CA THR A 94 30.13 -5.26 -21.65
C THR A 94 29.13 -4.13 -21.32
N GLN A 95 29.19 -3.02 -22.07
CA GLN A 95 28.17 -1.96 -21.98
C GLN A 95 26.75 -2.48 -22.25
N LEU A 96 26.63 -3.54 -23.06
CA LEU A 96 25.38 -4.20 -23.40
C LEU A 96 24.79 -4.94 -22.19
N ALA A 97 25.62 -5.57 -21.35
CA ALA A 97 25.18 -6.20 -20.12
C ALA A 97 24.61 -5.20 -19.10
N ARG A 98 25.18 -3.99 -19.03
CA ARG A 98 24.64 -2.91 -18.18
C ARG A 98 23.22 -2.50 -18.63
N ILE A 99 22.95 -2.50 -19.94
CA ILE A 99 21.61 -2.23 -20.46
C ILE A 99 20.65 -3.35 -20.04
N GLY A 100 21.04 -4.61 -20.20
CA GLY A 100 20.25 -5.76 -19.74
C GLY A 100 19.92 -5.69 -18.24
N HIS A 101 20.90 -5.37 -17.39
CA HIS A 101 20.66 -5.17 -15.95
C HIS A 101 19.69 -4.03 -15.64
N ARG A 102 19.77 -2.90 -16.34
CA ARG A 102 18.84 -1.78 -16.16
C ARG A 102 17.43 -2.15 -16.61
N LEU A 103 17.28 -2.88 -17.72
CA LEU A 103 16.00 -3.40 -18.19
C LEU A 103 15.38 -4.37 -17.18
N ALA A 104 16.18 -5.28 -16.62
CA ALA A 104 15.71 -6.18 -15.57
C ALA A 104 15.23 -5.42 -14.32
N ARG A 105 15.96 -4.40 -13.89
CA ARG A 105 15.52 -3.54 -12.78
C ARG A 105 14.23 -2.79 -13.10
N LEU A 106 14.10 -2.25 -14.32
CA LEU A 106 12.86 -1.59 -14.76
C LEU A 106 11.68 -2.56 -14.77
N TYR A 107 11.87 -3.78 -15.29
CA TYR A 107 10.83 -4.81 -15.26
C TYR A 107 10.38 -5.13 -13.83
N GLN A 108 11.31 -5.27 -12.89
CA GLN A 108 10.98 -5.50 -11.47
C GLN A 108 10.15 -4.36 -10.89
N ILE A 109 10.52 -3.10 -11.15
CA ILE A 109 9.75 -1.93 -10.70
C ILE A 109 8.36 -1.91 -11.35
N MET A 110 8.25 -2.25 -12.64
CA MET A 110 6.97 -2.31 -13.35
C MET A 110 6.06 -3.41 -12.80
N GLN A 111 6.61 -4.59 -12.53
CA GLN A 111 5.86 -5.71 -11.93
C GLN A 111 5.38 -5.37 -10.51
N GLU A 112 6.25 -4.76 -9.70
CA GLU A 112 5.88 -4.31 -8.36
C GLU A 112 4.79 -3.24 -8.41
N ASN A 113 4.89 -2.27 -9.32
CA ASN A 113 3.83 -1.28 -9.53
C ASN A 113 2.53 -1.92 -10.03
N ARG A 114 2.59 -2.91 -10.93
CA ARG A 114 1.40 -3.64 -11.40
C ARG A 114 0.73 -4.37 -10.24
N ARG A 115 1.51 -5.12 -9.44
CA ARG A 115 1.04 -5.79 -8.23
C ARG A 115 0.35 -4.82 -7.27
N ARG A 116 0.96 -3.67 -7.00
CA ARG A 116 0.37 -2.63 -6.16
C ARG A 116 -0.94 -2.09 -6.72
N VAL A 117 -1.03 -1.84 -8.02
CA VAL A 117 -2.27 -1.39 -8.67
C VAL A 117 -3.35 -2.46 -8.61
N ASP A 118 -3.01 -3.73 -8.80
CA ASP A 118 -3.95 -4.84 -8.69
C ASP A 118 -4.44 -5.01 -7.24
N GLU A 119 -3.57 -4.85 -6.25
CA GLU A 119 -3.91 -4.84 -4.82
C GLU A 119 -4.84 -3.69 -4.46
N GLU A 120 -4.51 -2.46 -4.86
CA GLU A 120 -5.37 -1.28 -4.68
C GLU A 120 -6.75 -1.47 -5.35
N ARG A 121 -6.78 -2.07 -6.55
CA ARG A 121 -8.02 -2.39 -7.25
C ARG A 121 -8.85 -3.42 -6.49
N GLN A 122 -8.23 -4.47 -5.98
CA GLN A 122 -8.91 -5.51 -5.20
C GLN A 122 -9.46 -4.95 -3.89
N GLU A 123 -8.67 -4.13 -3.18
CA GLU A 123 -9.11 -3.41 -1.97
C GLU A 123 -10.31 -2.51 -2.25
N LEU A 124 -10.31 -1.76 -3.36
CA LEU A 124 -11.44 -0.93 -3.78
C LEU A 124 -12.68 -1.77 -4.09
N GLN A 125 -12.53 -2.92 -4.76
CA GLN A 125 -13.66 -3.81 -5.04
C GLN A 125 -14.27 -4.37 -3.76
N THR A 126 -13.44 -4.83 -2.82
CA THR A 126 -13.89 -5.27 -1.49
C THR A 126 -14.59 -4.15 -0.75
N LEU A 127 -14.02 -2.94 -0.74
CA LEU A 127 -14.61 -1.76 -0.09
C LEU A 127 -16.01 -1.45 -0.63
N VAL A 128 -16.18 -1.42 -1.96
CA VAL A 128 -17.47 -1.15 -2.60
C VAL A 128 -18.49 -2.25 -2.28
N SER A 129 -18.06 -3.51 -2.30
CA SER A 129 -18.91 -4.64 -1.94
C SER A 129 -19.39 -4.53 -0.48
N ASP A 130 -18.47 -4.29 0.46
CA ASP A 130 -18.78 -4.20 1.88
C ASP A 130 -19.72 -3.02 2.18
N ILE A 131 -19.47 -1.84 1.60
CA ILE A 131 -20.37 -0.68 1.72
C ILE A 131 -21.76 -1.06 1.22
N SER A 132 -21.85 -1.71 0.06
CA SER A 132 -23.13 -2.12 -0.52
C SER A 132 -23.91 -3.05 0.41
N HIS A 133 -23.23 -4.03 1.03
CA HIS A 133 -23.84 -4.92 2.01
C HIS A 133 -24.30 -4.18 3.27
N GLN A 134 -23.45 -3.31 3.84
CA GLN A 134 -23.78 -2.56 5.06
C GLN A 134 -24.90 -1.53 4.86
N VAL A 135 -25.08 -1.02 3.65
CA VAL A 135 -26.20 -0.12 3.29
C VAL A 135 -27.47 -0.91 2.97
N LYS A 136 -27.37 -2.03 2.24
CA LYS A 136 -28.54 -2.79 1.78
C LYS A 136 -29.40 -3.30 2.95
N THR A 137 -28.79 -3.84 4.00
CA THR A 137 -29.53 -4.38 5.15
C THR A 137 -30.43 -3.36 5.87
N PRO A 138 -29.92 -2.20 6.36
CA PRO A 138 -30.78 -1.21 7.01
C PRO A 138 -31.84 -0.63 6.05
N VAL A 139 -31.51 -0.45 4.77
CA VAL A 139 -32.48 0.03 3.77
C VAL A 139 -33.61 -0.98 3.53
N SER A 140 -33.30 -2.28 3.43
CA SER A 140 -34.31 -3.33 3.32
C SER A 140 -35.20 -3.40 4.57
N ASN A 141 -34.62 -3.26 5.76
CA ASN A 141 -35.38 -3.24 7.02
C ASN A 141 -36.29 -2.01 7.12
N LEU A 142 -35.82 -0.84 6.69
CA LEU A 142 -36.62 0.38 6.59
C LEU A 142 -37.83 0.17 5.68
N LYS A 143 -37.60 -0.36 4.47
CA LYS A 143 -38.67 -0.65 3.51
C LYS A 143 -39.69 -1.63 4.08
N MET A 144 -39.24 -2.74 4.68
CA MET A 144 -40.12 -3.74 5.29
C MET A 144 -40.96 -3.14 6.43
N ALA A 145 -40.36 -2.33 7.29
CA ALA A 145 -41.06 -1.65 8.39
C ALA A 145 -42.11 -0.67 7.87
N THR A 146 -41.79 0.13 6.83
CA THR A 146 -42.73 1.07 6.22
C THR A 146 -43.86 0.36 5.48
N ASP A 147 -43.56 -0.70 4.72
CA ASP A 147 -44.58 -1.50 4.00
C ASP A 147 -45.56 -2.13 5.01
N THR A 148 -45.05 -2.66 6.12
CA THR A 148 -45.88 -3.23 7.20
C THR A 148 -46.77 -2.17 7.86
N LEU A 149 -46.24 -0.97 8.11
CA LEU A 149 -46.98 0.17 8.66
C LEU A 149 -48.11 0.66 7.73
N LEU A 150 -47.94 0.51 6.41
CA LEU A 150 -48.92 0.93 5.41
C LEU A 150 -50.01 -0.12 5.17
N GLU A 151 -49.68 -1.41 5.24
CA GLU A 151 -50.59 -2.50 4.84
C GLU A 151 -51.39 -3.10 6.00
N LYS A 152 -50.83 -3.13 7.22
CA LYS A 152 -51.44 -3.86 8.34
C LYS A 152 -52.06 -2.92 9.36
N PRO A 153 -53.33 -3.15 9.77
CA PRO A 153 -53.86 -2.51 10.97
C PRO A 153 -53.08 -3.00 12.19
N MET A 154 -52.72 -2.08 13.08
CA MET A 154 -51.94 -2.36 14.28
C MET A 154 -52.28 -1.37 15.39
N THR A 155 -51.98 -1.75 16.62
CA THR A 155 -52.15 -0.90 17.79
C THR A 155 -51.15 0.27 17.79
N GLU A 156 -51.45 1.33 18.56
CA GLU A 156 -50.52 2.47 18.71
C GLU A 156 -49.18 2.07 19.35
N ALA A 157 -49.18 1.05 20.21
CA ALA A 157 -47.94 0.50 20.78
C ALA A 157 -47.06 -0.14 19.70
N GLU A 158 -47.63 -1.03 18.89
CA GLU A 158 -46.92 -1.66 17.76
C GLU A 158 -46.43 -0.63 16.75
N ARG A 159 -47.27 0.36 16.40
CA ARG A 159 -46.89 1.47 15.52
C ARG A 159 -45.67 2.21 16.05
N THR A 160 -45.67 2.52 17.36
CA THR A 160 -44.55 3.20 18.02
C THR A 160 -43.26 2.37 17.95
N ASP A 161 -43.35 1.05 18.13
CA ASP A 161 -42.18 0.17 18.05
C ASP A 161 -41.61 0.07 16.63
N PHE A 162 -42.46 0.03 15.59
CA PHE A 162 -41.99 0.14 14.20
C PHE A 162 -41.30 1.47 13.92
N ILE A 163 -41.86 2.59 14.40
CA ILE A 163 -41.24 3.93 14.25
C ILE A 163 -39.87 3.99 14.96
N ARG A 164 -39.75 3.41 16.15
CA ARG A 164 -38.46 3.29 16.85
C ARG A 164 -37.47 2.43 16.06
N GLY A 165 -37.94 1.33 15.47
CA GLY A 165 -37.15 0.48 14.59
C GLY A 165 -36.62 1.26 13.37
N ILE A 166 -37.48 2.04 12.72
CA ILE A 166 -37.11 2.92 11.60
C ILE A 166 -36.03 3.92 12.04
N ARG A 167 -36.26 4.63 13.15
CA ARG A 167 -35.27 5.59 13.69
C ARG A 167 -33.92 4.91 13.93
N SER A 168 -33.91 3.73 14.54
CA SER A 168 -32.67 3.00 14.79
C SER A 168 -31.92 2.61 13.51
N GLN A 169 -32.63 2.26 12.41
CA GLN A 169 -31.96 1.96 11.14
C GLN A 169 -31.41 3.22 10.46
N THR A 170 -32.13 4.34 10.56
CA THR A 170 -31.65 5.64 10.06
C THR A 170 -30.42 6.12 10.83
N ASP A 171 -30.42 6.01 12.17
CA ASP A 171 -29.26 6.35 13.00
C ASP A 171 -28.04 5.47 12.64
N LYS A 172 -28.26 4.19 12.32
CA LYS A 172 -27.21 3.27 11.85
C LYS A 172 -26.62 3.69 10.49
N LEU A 173 -27.46 4.15 9.56
CA LEU A 173 -27.01 4.68 8.27
C LEU A 173 -26.21 5.97 8.43
N ASP A 174 -26.67 6.90 9.27
CA ASP A 174 -25.95 8.14 9.57
C ASP A 174 -24.56 7.86 10.16
N PHE A 175 -24.48 6.96 11.16
CA PHE A 175 -23.21 6.52 11.72
C PHE A 175 -22.28 5.91 10.65
N LEU A 176 -22.81 5.05 9.76
CA LEU A 176 -22.04 4.47 8.66
C LEU A 176 -21.46 5.56 7.74
N PHE A 177 -22.27 6.53 7.32
CA PHE A 177 -21.80 7.62 6.45
C PHE A 177 -20.76 8.51 7.13
N GLN A 178 -20.97 8.88 8.39
CA GLN A 178 -20.00 9.67 9.15
C GLN A 178 -18.67 8.94 9.29
N ALA A 179 -18.72 7.64 9.62
CA ALA A 179 -17.54 6.80 9.73
C ALA A 179 -16.80 6.68 8.39
N LEU A 180 -17.52 6.52 7.27
CA LEU A 180 -16.93 6.49 5.93
C LEU A 180 -16.25 7.80 5.55
N VAL A 181 -16.90 8.94 5.81
CA VAL A 181 -16.34 10.26 5.52
C VAL A 181 -15.09 10.51 6.36
N LYS A 182 -15.12 10.21 7.65
CA LYS A 182 -13.95 10.34 8.54
C LYS A 182 -12.79 9.47 8.02
N THR A 183 -13.08 8.21 7.73
CA THR A 183 -12.10 7.22 7.26
C THR A 183 -11.48 7.62 5.92
N SER A 184 -12.30 7.99 4.93
CA SER A 184 -11.85 8.43 3.61
C SER A 184 -10.99 9.71 3.68
N ARG A 185 -11.42 10.70 4.46
CA ARG A 185 -10.65 11.96 4.63
C ARG A 185 -9.35 11.72 5.38
N LEU A 186 -9.32 10.75 6.29
CA LEU A 186 -8.10 10.31 6.93
C LEU A 186 -7.21 9.69 5.85
N GLU A 187 -7.60 8.59 5.22
CA GLU A 187 -6.83 7.85 4.19
C GLU A 187 -6.23 8.74 3.10
N THR A 188 -7.02 9.63 2.52
CA THR A 188 -6.58 10.56 1.45
C THR A 188 -5.59 11.63 1.91
N GLY A 189 -5.31 11.72 3.22
CA GLY A 189 -4.41 12.72 3.80
C GLY A 189 -5.01 14.12 3.90
N VAL A 190 -6.29 14.29 3.56
CA VAL A 190 -7.03 15.56 3.71
C VAL A 190 -7.10 15.98 5.17
N ILE A 191 -7.28 15.00 6.08
CA ILE A 191 -7.09 15.21 7.51
C ILE A 191 -5.62 14.99 7.84
N GLN A 192 -4.91 16.08 8.10
CA GLN A 192 -3.60 16.05 8.72
C GLN A 192 -3.75 16.04 10.23
N LEU A 193 -3.16 15.05 10.89
CA LEU A 193 -3.12 15.00 12.34
C LEU A 193 -2.15 16.07 12.84
N ASN A 194 -2.60 16.89 13.77
CA ASN A 194 -1.85 18.00 14.31
C ASN A 194 -1.39 17.66 15.72
N LYS A 195 -0.22 17.01 15.82
CA LYS A 195 0.38 16.67 17.11
C LYS A 195 0.84 17.94 17.80
N LYS A 196 0.30 18.18 18.99
CA LYS A 196 0.71 19.29 19.86
C LYS A 196 0.98 18.75 21.26
N PRO A 197 1.90 19.38 22.03
CA PRO A 197 1.99 19.10 23.45
C PRO A 197 0.63 19.32 24.11
N GLY A 198 0.10 18.26 24.72
CA GLY A 198 -1.19 18.28 25.40
C GLY A 198 -1.19 17.31 26.56
N ARG A 199 -2.01 17.58 27.58
CA ARG A 199 -2.19 16.68 28.72
C ARG A 199 -2.99 15.48 28.27
N LEU A 200 -2.45 14.28 28.46
CA LEU A 200 -3.16 13.06 28.08
C LEU A 200 -4.42 12.85 28.94
N PHE A 201 -4.37 13.29 30.20
CA PHE A 201 -5.50 13.22 31.13
C PHE A 201 -6.78 13.86 30.54
N ASP A 202 -6.68 15.06 29.98
CA ASP A 202 -7.83 15.77 29.37
C ASP A 202 -8.40 15.01 28.17
N THR A 203 -7.51 14.39 27.38
CA THR A 203 -7.87 13.61 26.19
C THR A 203 -8.58 12.30 26.58
N VAL A 204 -8.09 11.63 27.63
CA VAL A 204 -8.75 10.46 28.21
C VAL A 204 -10.12 10.87 28.77
N ALA A 205 -10.19 11.94 29.57
CA ALA A 205 -11.44 12.43 30.15
C ALA A 205 -12.49 12.76 29.07
N GLN A 206 -12.08 13.39 27.97
CA GLN A 206 -12.95 13.65 26.83
C GLN A 206 -13.52 12.35 26.25
N ALA A 207 -12.70 11.33 26.03
CA ALA A 207 -13.17 10.03 25.55
C ALA A 207 -14.12 9.34 26.54
N MET A 208 -13.81 9.41 27.84
CA MET A 208 -14.63 8.85 28.91
C MET A 208 -16.04 9.45 28.97
N SER A 209 -16.17 10.76 28.76
CA SER A 209 -17.47 11.46 28.80
C SER A 209 -18.50 10.86 27.83
N GLY A 210 -18.04 10.29 26.71
CA GLY A 210 -18.91 9.68 25.71
C GLY A 210 -19.53 8.35 26.14
N ILE A 211 -18.98 7.68 27.17
CA ILE A 211 -19.43 6.34 27.56
C ILE A 211 -20.15 6.29 28.92
N VAL A 212 -20.12 7.39 29.70
CA VAL A 212 -20.62 7.42 31.09
C VAL A 212 -22.06 6.90 31.19
N TYR A 213 -22.98 7.49 30.43
CA TYR A 213 -24.39 7.13 30.48
C TYR A 213 -24.65 5.66 30.10
N ALA A 214 -23.95 5.16 29.08
CA ALA A 214 -24.11 3.78 28.61
C ALA A 214 -23.53 2.77 29.60
N ALA A 215 -22.40 3.08 30.22
CA ALA A 215 -21.77 2.28 31.27
C ALA A 215 -22.64 2.25 32.54
N GLU A 216 -23.16 3.39 32.98
CA GLU A 216 -24.06 3.50 34.14
C GLU A 216 -25.36 2.70 33.94
N LYS A 217 -25.97 2.79 32.75
CA LYS A 217 -27.17 2.01 32.40
C LYS A 217 -26.93 0.50 32.53
N LYS A 218 -25.72 0.03 32.20
CA LYS A 218 -25.29 -1.37 32.38
C LYS A 218 -24.68 -1.65 33.77
N LYS A 219 -24.58 -0.66 34.66
CA LYS A 219 -23.91 -0.77 35.96
C LYS A 219 -22.46 -1.28 35.83
N ILE A 220 -21.76 -0.88 34.78
CA ILE A 220 -20.36 -1.24 34.56
C ILE A 220 -19.48 -0.35 35.44
N ALA A 221 -18.59 -0.96 36.22
CA ALA A 221 -17.60 -0.23 37.00
C ALA A 221 -16.48 0.28 36.09
N VAL A 222 -16.22 1.58 36.11
CA VAL A 222 -15.21 2.21 35.25
C VAL A 222 -14.13 2.85 36.11
N SER A 223 -12.87 2.47 35.90
CA SER A 223 -11.71 3.02 36.62
C SER A 223 -10.65 3.53 35.65
N VAL A 224 -10.06 4.68 35.96
CA VAL A 224 -9.00 5.32 35.16
C VAL A 224 -7.78 5.54 36.06
N ASP A 225 -6.65 5.00 35.62
CA ASP A 225 -5.33 5.25 36.19
C ASP A 225 -4.50 6.00 35.15
N CYS A 226 -4.48 7.34 35.26
CA CYS A 226 -3.79 8.22 34.33
C CYS A 226 -3.03 9.31 35.10
N PRO A 227 -1.70 9.45 34.92
CA PRO A 227 -0.95 10.53 35.55
C PRO A 227 -1.42 11.92 35.08
N GLU A 228 -1.88 12.76 36.02
CA GLU A 228 -2.50 14.06 35.70
C GLU A 228 -1.58 15.04 34.95
N ASN A 229 -0.27 14.92 35.16
CA ASN A 229 0.75 15.82 34.61
C ASN A 229 1.44 15.28 33.36
N LEU A 230 1.05 14.09 32.86
CA LEU A 230 1.67 13.51 31.67
C LEU A 230 1.30 14.33 30.43
N THR A 231 2.31 14.99 29.86
CA THR A 231 2.21 15.80 28.66
C THR A 231 3.15 15.26 27.60
N PHE A 232 2.66 15.04 26.39
CA PHE A 232 3.47 14.69 25.22
C PHE A 232 2.77 15.12 23.92
N SER A 233 3.50 15.09 22.80
CA SER A 233 2.98 15.55 21.51
C SER A 233 2.02 14.52 20.90
N HIS A 234 0.72 14.85 20.86
CA HIS A 234 -0.31 14.03 20.24
C HIS A 234 -1.43 14.91 19.69
N ASP A 235 -2.27 14.35 18.81
CA ASP A 235 -3.49 15.01 18.37
C ASP A 235 -4.61 14.65 19.33
N SER A 236 -4.96 15.54 20.26
CA SER A 236 -5.95 15.27 21.32
C SER A 236 -7.32 14.90 20.76
N LYS A 237 -7.75 15.52 19.64
CA LYS A 237 -9.06 15.23 19.03
C LYS A 237 -9.10 13.80 18.50
N TRP A 238 -8.11 13.42 17.68
CA TRP A 238 -8.08 12.09 17.08
C TRP A 238 -7.73 11.00 18.10
N THR A 239 -6.86 11.30 19.06
CA THR A 239 -6.55 10.37 20.14
C THR A 239 -7.77 10.11 21.02
N SER A 240 -8.57 11.15 21.34
CA SER A 240 -9.84 10.98 22.04
C SER A 240 -10.84 10.14 21.23
N GLU A 241 -10.95 10.35 19.92
CA GLU A 241 -11.79 9.51 19.04
C GLU A 241 -11.36 8.04 19.05
N ALA A 242 -10.05 7.79 18.95
CA ALA A 242 -9.48 6.44 19.00
C ALA A 242 -9.78 5.74 20.33
N LEU A 243 -9.63 6.45 21.45
CA LEU A 243 -9.97 5.95 22.78
C LEU A 243 -11.46 5.73 22.97
N PHE A 244 -12.29 6.67 22.49
CA PHE A 244 -13.75 6.54 22.53
C PHE A 244 -14.20 5.27 21.80
N ASN A 245 -13.65 4.97 20.62
CA ASN A 245 -13.97 3.74 19.90
C ASN A 245 -13.62 2.46 20.70
N LEU A 246 -12.50 2.46 21.43
CA LEU A 246 -12.14 1.34 22.29
C LEU A 246 -13.08 1.22 23.49
N LEU A 247 -13.41 2.34 24.13
CA LEU A 247 -14.30 2.40 25.29
C LEU A 247 -15.75 2.05 24.94
N ASP A 248 -16.25 2.53 23.80
CA ASP A 248 -17.59 2.21 23.29
C ASP A 248 -17.71 0.71 23.00
N ASN A 249 -16.68 0.11 22.39
CA ASN A 249 -16.60 -1.35 22.25
C ASN A 249 -16.60 -2.04 23.63
N ALA A 250 -15.75 -1.61 24.55
CA ALA A 250 -15.69 -2.18 25.90
C ALA A 250 -17.08 -2.15 26.58
N VAL A 251 -17.82 -1.03 26.50
CA VAL A 251 -19.19 -0.93 27.05
C VAL A 251 -20.17 -1.83 26.31
N LYS A 252 -20.08 -1.94 24.98
CA LYS A 252 -20.96 -2.80 24.17
C LYS A 252 -20.81 -4.27 24.53
N TYR A 253 -19.58 -4.77 24.64
CA TYR A 253 -19.28 -6.19 24.82
C TYR A 253 -19.14 -6.64 26.27
N THR A 254 -19.09 -5.70 27.22
CA THR A 254 -19.13 -6.01 28.66
C THR A 254 -20.58 -6.25 29.12
N PRO A 255 -20.86 -7.35 29.84
CA PRO A 255 -22.17 -7.60 30.43
C PRO A 255 -22.47 -6.63 31.58
N ALA A 256 -23.73 -6.58 31.99
CA ALA A 256 -24.12 -5.72 33.11
C ALA A 256 -23.40 -6.11 34.41
N GLY A 257 -22.93 -5.13 35.18
CA GLY A 257 -22.14 -5.37 36.40
C GLY A 257 -20.65 -5.68 36.17
N GLY A 258 -20.18 -5.69 34.91
CA GLY A 258 -18.77 -5.90 34.59
C GLY A 258 -17.87 -4.70 34.91
N LYS A 259 -16.61 -4.76 34.45
CA LYS A 259 -15.60 -3.73 34.72
C LYS A 259 -14.86 -3.31 33.45
N ILE A 260 -14.56 -2.01 33.35
CA ILE A 260 -13.67 -1.41 32.35
C ILE A 260 -12.57 -0.63 33.08
N THR A 261 -11.31 -0.86 32.69
CA THR A 261 -10.15 -0.19 33.27
C THR A 261 -9.35 0.50 32.18
N VAL A 262 -9.07 1.78 32.37
CA VAL A 262 -8.12 2.53 31.54
C VAL A 262 -6.85 2.72 32.35
N SER A 263 -5.68 2.33 31.82
CA SER A 263 -4.39 2.59 32.45
C SER A 263 -3.41 3.25 31.48
N VAL A 264 -2.64 4.21 31.97
CA VAL A 264 -1.64 4.94 31.18
C VAL A 264 -0.26 4.72 31.78
N ILE A 265 0.63 4.13 30.99
CA ILE A 265 1.99 3.79 31.41
C ILE A 265 2.97 4.58 30.54
N PRO A 266 3.67 5.58 31.10
CA PRO A 266 4.74 6.27 30.39
C PRO A 266 6.00 5.39 30.35
N TRP A 267 6.49 5.11 29.14
CA TRP A 267 7.78 4.51 28.89
C TRP A 267 8.76 5.57 28.34
N GLU A 268 10.05 5.24 28.22
CA GLU A 268 11.06 6.20 27.77
C GLU A 268 10.77 6.77 26.37
N MET A 269 10.32 5.92 25.45
CA MET A 269 10.13 6.25 24.03
C MET A 269 8.67 6.33 23.58
N TYR A 270 7.75 5.85 24.41
CA TYR A 270 6.32 5.80 24.06
C TYR A 270 5.44 5.91 25.31
N VAL A 271 4.20 6.35 25.13
CA VAL A 271 3.14 6.25 26.13
C VAL A 271 2.24 5.10 25.72
N GLU A 272 2.02 4.15 26.64
CA GLU A 272 1.08 3.05 26.45
C GLU A 272 -0.25 3.39 27.15
N ILE A 273 -1.35 3.34 26.40
CA ILE A 273 -2.71 3.56 26.90
C ILE A 273 -3.47 2.25 26.74
N LYS A 274 -3.86 1.63 27.84
CA LYS A 274 -4.58 0.35 27.86
C LYS A 274 -6.04 0.56 28.19
N VAL A 275 -6.92 -0.11 27.45
CA VAL A 275 -8.36 -0.21 27.73
C VAL A 275 -8.66 -1.69 27.90
N ALA A 276 -8.93 -2.10 29.13
CA ALA A 276 -9.23 -3.48 29.51
C ALA A 276 -10.71 -3.62 29.91
N ASP A 277 -11.38 -4.65 29.42
CA ASP A 277 -12.78 -4.96 29.70
C ASP A 277 -12.94 -6.40 30.22
N THR A 278 -14.04 -6.67 30.94
CA THR A 278 -14.40 -8.03 31.39
C THR A 278 -15.53 -8.62 30.55
N GLY A 279 -15.54 -8.34 29.25
CA GLY A 279 -16.55 -8.79 28.30
C GLY A 279 -16.34 -10.21 27.80
N LYS A 280 -16.98 -10.52 26.66
CA LYS A 280 -16.96 -11.87 26.06
C LYS A 280 -15.57 -12.35 25.59
N GLY A 281 -14.61 -11.45 25.41
CA GLY A 281 -13.33 -11.75 24.79
C GLY A 281 -13.41 -12.08 23.29
N ILE A 282 -12.25 -12.31 22.69
CA ILE A 282 -12.03 -12.47 21.26
C ILE A 282 -11.14 -13.69 21.04
N SER A 283 -11.58 -14.61 20.18
CA SER A 283 -10.77 -15.77 19.81
C SER A 283 -9.49 -15.35 19.09
N GLU A 284 -8.41 -16.09 19.28
CA GLU A 284 -7.11 -15.82 18.67
C GLU A 284 -7.20 -15.67 17.14
N SER A 285 -8.00 -16.52 16.48
CA SER A 285 -8.23 -16.47 15.02
C SER A 285 -8.84 -15.15 14.55
N ASN A 286 -9.58 -14.46 15.41
CA ASN A 286 -10.30 -13.23 15.06
C ASN A 286 -9.52 -11.97 15.41
N GLN A 287 -8.50 -12.04 16.28
CA GLN A 287 -7.77 -10.86 16.79
C GLN A 287 -7.08 -10.02 15.69
N ALA A 288 -6.63 -10.64 14.59
CA ALA A 288 -6.11 -9.89 13.45
C ALA A 288 -7.23 -9.29 12.57
N ALA A 289 -8.36 -9.99 12.49
CA ALA A 289 -9.48 -9.63 11.62
C ALA A 289 -10.32 -8.46 12.18
N ILE A 290 -10.42 -8.29 13.50
CA ILE A 290 -11.19 -7.20 14.13
C ILE A 290 -10.75 -5.79 13.72
N PHE A 291 -9.52 -5.64 13.24
CA PHE A 291 -9.00 -4.36 12.75
C PHE A 291 -9.27 -4.13 11.25
N ARG A 292 -9.91 -5.06 10.55
CA ARG A 292 -10.31 -4.89 9.14
C ARG A 292 -11.58 -4.03 9.07
N ARG A 293 -11.74 -3.30 7.97
CA ARG A 293 -12.96 -2.52 7.71
C ARG A 293 -14.17 -3.45 7.67
N PHE A 294 -15.28 -3.01 8.25
CA PHE A 294 -16.57 -3.71 8.25
C PHE A 294 -16.60 -5.09 8.89
N TYR A 295 -15.49 -5.54 9.48
CA TYR A 295 -15.46 -6.82 10.14
C TYR A 295 -16.35 -6.81 11.38
N ARG A 296 -17.17 -7.84 11.49
CA ARG A 296 -18.00 -8.14 12.66
C ARG A 296 -18.04 -9.65 12.83
N GLU A 297 -17.88 -10.11 14.07
CA GLU A 297 -18.09 -11.52 14.39
C GLU A 297 -19.57 -11.89 14.18
N GLU A 298 -19.82 -13.07 13.61
CA GLU A 298 -21.17 -13.57 13.29
C GLU A 298 -22.06 -13.65 14.53
N GLU A 299 -21.48 -14.04 15.68
CA GLU A 299 -22.17 -14.18 16.97
C GLU A 299 -22.61 -12.84 17.58
N VAL A 300 -22.18 -11.70 17.02
CA VAL A 300 -22.46 -10.37 17.60
C VAL A 300 -23.31 -9.50 16.70
N HIS A 301 -24.12 -10.09 15.81
CA HIS A 301 -25.00 -9.32 14.93
C HIS A 301 -26.05 -8.49 15.68
N GLU A 302 -26.46 -8.90 16.89
CA GLU A 302 -27.45 -8.19 17.70
C GLU A 302 -26.95 -6.84 18.25
N GLN A 303 -25.64 -6.67 18.44
CA GLN A 303 -25.09 -5.40 18.94
C GLN A 303 -25.02 -4.35 17.83
N GLN A 304 -25.27 -3.09 18.16
CA GLN A 304 -25.17 -1.99 17.19
C GLN A 304 -23.70 -1.71 16.83
N GLY A 305 -23.38 -1.74 15.54
CA GLY A 305 -22.05 -1.43 15.03
C GLY A 305 -21.92 -1.71 13.54
N VAL A 306 -20.94 -1.05 12.90
CA VAL A 306 -20.68 -1.16 11.46
C VAL A 306 -19.26 -1.69 11.17
N GLY A 307 -18.48 -2.02 12.19
CA GLY A 307 -17.14 -2.62 12.03
C GLY A 307 -16.05 -1.64 11.54
N ILE A 308 -16.26 -0.33 11.68
CA ILE A 308 -15.27 0.69 11.26
C ILE A 308 -14.42 1.21 12.44
N GLY A 309 -14.94 1.16 13.68
CA GLY A 309 -14.31 1.80 14.84
C GLY A 309 -12.86 1.36 15.08
N LEU A 310 -12.60 0.04 15.14
CA LEU A 310 -11.24 -0.48 15.37
C LEU A 310 -10.30 -0.22 14.20
N TYR A 311 -10.81 -0.27 12.97
CA TYR A 311 -10.03 0.12 11.78
C TYR A 311 -9.60 1.59 11.88
N LEU A 312 -10.54 2.49 12.18
CA LEU A 312 -10.28 3.93 12.35
C LEU A 312 -9.30 4.19 13.51
N THR A 313 -9.47 3.50 14.64
CA THR A 313 -8.52 3.57 15.76
C THR A 313 -7.12 3.20 15.32
N ARG A 314 -6.95 2.09 14.57
CA ARG A 314 -5.64 1.69 14.06
C ARG A 314 -5.05 2.75 13.12
N GLU A 315 -5.83 3.28 12.19
CA GLU A 315 -5.35 4.32 11.26
C GLU A 315 -4.92 5.61 11.97
N ILE A 316 -5.70 6.05 12.97
CA ILE A 316 -5.36 7.21 13.79
C ILE A 316 -4.01 6.99 14.49
N VAL A 317 -3.85 5.84 15.14
CA VAL A 317 -2.65 5.52 15.91
C VAL A 317 -1.43 5.40 14.99
N THR A 318 -1.56 4.68 13.87
CA THR A 318 -0.49 4.51 12.86
C THR A 318 -0.03 5.86 12.30
N ARG A 319 -0.97 6.77 11.98
CA ARG A 319 -0.61 8.12 11.49
C ARG A 319 0.05 9.00 12.53
N GLN A 320 -0.16 8.70 13.81
CA GLN A 320 0.61 9.31 14.89
C GLN A 320 1.97 8.64 15.11
N GLY A 321 2.37 7.68 14.26
CA GLY A 321 3.63 6.95 14.39
C GLY A 321 3.60 5.88 15.49
N GLY A 322 2.41 5.58 16.01
CA GLY A 322 2.19 4.56 17.02
C GLY A 322 1.72 3.23 16.43
N TYR A 323 1.38 2.30 17.31
CA TYR A 323 0.72 1.04 16.93
C TYR A 323 -0.27 0.61 18.02
N ILE A 324 -1.19 -0.29 17.66
CA ILE A 324 -2.20 -0.85 18.56
C ILE A 324 -2.04 -2.37 18.65
N LYS A 325 -2.18 -2.94 19.85
CA LYS A 325 -2.21 -4.39 20.11
C LYS A 325 -3.50 -4.76 20.84
N VAL A 326 -3.86 -6.04 20.75
CA VAL A 326 -4.94 -6.64 21.52
C VAL A 326 -4.42 -7.90 22.20
N VAL A 327 -4.82 -8.11 23.45
CA VAL A 327 -4.66 -9.37 24.17
C VAL A 327 -6.04 -9.75 24.68
N SER A 328 -6.54 -10.91 24.29
CA SER A 328 -7.89 -11.34 24.66
C SER A 328 -7.99 -12.85 24.71
N GLU A 329 -8.88 -13.34 25.57
CA GLU A 329 -9.24 -14.75 25.67
C GLU A 329 -10.77 -14.85 25.80
N PRO A 330 -11.42 -15.77 25.07
CA PRO A 330 -12.86 -15.99 25.21
C PRO A 330 -13.28 -16.19 26.67
N GLY A 331 -14.30 -15.44 27.11
CA GLY A 331 -14.82 -15.45 28.47
C GLY A 331 -14.02 -14.68 29.51
N LYS A 332 -12.84 -14.14 29.17
CA LYS A 332 -11.99 -13.37 30.11
C LYS A 332 -11.88 -11.88 29.78
N GLY A 333 -12.55 -11.42 28.71
CA GLY A 333 -12.51 -10.04 28.26
C GLY A 333 -11.35 -9.72 27.31
N SER A 334 -11.09 -8.44 27.12
CA SER A 334 -10.11 -7.96 26.15
C SER A 334 -9.31 -6.79 26.71
N GLU A 335 -8.02 -6.72 26.37
CA GLU A 335 -7.17 -5.57 26.61
C GLU A 335 -6.65 -5.04 25.27
N PHE A 336 -7.04 -3.82 24.92
CA PHE A 336 -6.48 -3.08 23.80
C PHE A 336 -5.43 -2.11 24.31
N SER A 337 -4.25 -2.09 23.71
CA SER A 337 -3.19 -1.13 24.08
C SER A 337 -2.77 -0.30 22.89
N ILE A 338 -2.83 1.02 23.04
CA ILE A 338 -2.32 2.02 22.10
C ILE A 338 -0.94 2.45 22.56
N MET A 339 0.06 2.38 21.69
CA MET A 339 1.42 2.86 21.95
C MET A 339 1.69 4.07 21.06
N LEU A 340 1.88 5.25 21.66
CA LEU A 340 2.19 6.50 20.94
C LEU A 340 3.60 6.97 21.27
N PRO A 341 4.43 7.34 20.29
CA PRO A 341 5.78 7.83 20.54
C PRO A 341 5.77 9.16 21.31
N THR A 342 6.72 9.34 22.24
CA THR A 342 6.85 10.56 23.05
C THR A 342 7.59 11.70 22.34
N LYS A 343 8.27 11.42 21.21
CA LYS A 343 9.09 12.37 20.44
C LYS A 343 8.69 12.43 18.98
#